data_AF-A0A4S2KL80-F1
#
_entry.id   AF-A0A4S2KL80-F1
#
_cell.length_a   1.000
_cell.length_b   1.000
_cell.length_c   1.000
_cell.angle_alpha   90.00
_cell.angle_beta   90.00
_cell.angle_gamma   90.00
#
_symmetry.space_group_name_H-M   'P 1'
#
loop_
_entity.id
_entity.type
_entity.pdbx_description
1 polymer ?
#
loop_
_entity_poly.entity_id
_entity_poly.type
_entity_poly.pdbx_seq_one_letter_code
_entity_poly.pdbx_strand_id
1 'polypeptide(L)'
;MNFLELFALPRQGFVNNRLKANHPDALMKLTPKEALWGYKMVVFGKWVEIGLLRSFNSSDITTYVVDTGAEDVRKSGTVLSIDSHRQTTYYEHEEPNLVSGKVGFQTAPNAKVGDVLEVTSKSMCRKIRFVANSTRPSKNHDGVKLLNFRLPPPEHMDSTINWSERQYCLSSDECVPRGLISLGCHREEMRGIRLYVSSPFFLRGDSRVKERLEFLDPVDLVKHDTEINVEPLTGVTMELQHRIQYNVFLDNHIEQFQKTSGPFYFPLLWYSREKMADYDTLESIRTSIFIPFELLQNCLKTLTGLFTVTTVVLAIALMFVLVARNQRIVSTETIDAAKFDQDDLSEISSPDLTVDRKYSTTTVSETI
;
A
#
# COMPACT_ATOMS: atom_id res chain seq x y z
N MET A 1 17.42 -17.12 -26.92
CA MET A 1 17.85 -16.35 -25.73
C MET A 1 19.01 -17.11 -25.11
N ASN A 2 20.09 -16.43 -24.75
CA ASN A 2 21.14 -17.04 -23.94
C ASN A 2 20.75 -16.84 -22.46
N PHE A 3 20.68 -17.92 -21.70
CA PHE A 3 20.39 -17.96 -20.26
C PHE A 3 21.68 -18.30 -19.51
N LEU A 4 21.89 -17.75 -18.32
CA LEU A 4 23.06 -18.10 -17.50
C LEU A 4 22.93 -19.50 -16.90
N GLU A 5 24.05 -20.22 -16.83
CA GLU A 5 24.17 -21.36 -15.92
C GLU A 5 24.34 -20.85 -14.49
N LEU A 6 23.55 -21.39 -13.58
CA LEU A 6 23.53 -20.97 -12.19
C LEU A 6 23.70 -22.17 -11.27
N PHE A 7 24.96 -22.48 -10.96
CA PHE A 7 25.30 -23.37 -9.87
C PHE A 7 26.48 -22.85 -9.07
N ALA A 8 26.19 -22.21 -7.96
CA ALA A 8 27.07 -22.24 -6.80
C ALA A 8 26.40 -23.12 -5.75
N LEU A 9 26.70 -24.42 -5.79
CA LEU A 9 26.37 -25.30 -4.67
C LEU A 9 27.38 -24.99 -3.54
N PRO A 10 26.95 -24.54 -2.34
CA PRO A 10 27.87 -24.12 -1.28
C PRO A 10 28.70 -25.26 -0.67
N ARG A 11 28.53 -26.50 -1.13
CA ARG A 11 29.19 -27.67 -0.54
C ARG A 11 29.98 -28.46 -1.58
N GLN A 12 31.31 -28.41 -1.39
CA GLN A 12 32.38 -29.28 -1.87
C GLN A 12 32.96 -28.98 -3.27
N GLY A 13 34.27 -28.72 -3.33
CA GLY A 13 35.04 -28.49 -4.56
C GLY A 13 35.01 -29.64 -5.58
N PHE A 14 34.46 -30.80 -5.23
CA PHE A 14 34.22 -31.91 -6.17
C PHE A 14 33.02 -31.66 -7.10
N VAL A 15 32.04 -30.87 -6.63
CA VAL A 15 30.82 -30.49 -7.36
C VAL A 15 31.13 -29.59 -8.55
N ASN A 16 32.03 -28.62 -8.34
CA ASN A 16 32.40 -27.64 -9.34
C ASN A 16 33.12 -28.28 -10.55
N ASN A 17 33.99 -29.26 -10.30
CA ASN A 17 34.80 -29.90 -11.34
C ASN A 17 33.99 -30.77 -12.32
N ARG A 18 32.90 -31.41 -11.88
CA ARG A 18 32.10 -32.33 -12.72
C ARG A 18 31.03 -31.61 -13.54
N LEU A 19 30.51 -30.49 -13.05
CA LEU A 19 29.64 -29.58 -13.80
C LEU A 19 30.43 -28.86 -14.90
N LYS A 20 31.62 -28.36 -14.58
CA LYS A 20 32.57 -27.74 -15.54
C LYS A 20 32.92 -28.66 -16.74
N ALA A 21 32.98 -29.97 -16.52
CA ALA A 21 33.25 -30.94 -17.58
C ALA A 21 32.10 -31.10 -18.59
N ASN A 22 30.86 -30.84 -18.17
CA ASN A 22 29.67 -30.98 -19.01
C ASN A 22 29.23 -29.64 -19.63
N HIS A 23 29.55 -28.51 -18.98
CA HIS A 23 29.18 -27.17 -19.40
C HIS A 23 30.34 -26.19 -19.14
N PRO A 24 31.22 -25.96 -20.13
CA PRO A 24 32.42 -25.14 -19.95
C PRO A 24 32.14 -23.63 -19.98
N ASP A 25 31.00 -23.20 -20.55
CA ASP A 25 30.61 -21.81 -20.69
C ASP A 25 29.65 -21.39 -19.57
N ALA A 26 29.86 -20.20 -18.99
CA ALA A 26 28.98 -19.63 -17.96
C ALA A 26 27.54 -19.33 -18.46
N LEU A 27 27.35 -19.35 -19.78
CA LEU A 27 26.10 -19.04 -20.48
C LEU A 27 25.66 -20.27 -21.28
N MET A 28 24.40 -20.64 -21.12
CA MET A 28 23.73 -21.69 -21.86
C MET A 28 22.72 -21.12 -22.85
N LYS A 29 22.62 -21.70 -24.04
CA LYS A 29 21.55 -21.37 -24.98
C LYS A 29 20.33 -22.25 -24.70
N LEU A 30 19.24 -21.64 -24.23
CA LEU A 30 17.98 -22.32 -23.95
C LEU A 30 16.87 -21.77 -24.85
N THR A 31 15.91 -22.62 -25.20
CA THR A 31 14.63 -22.16 -25.74
C THR A 31 13.79 -21.51 -24.64
N PRO A 32 12.85 -20.60 -24.98
CA PRO A 32 11.95 -20.02 -23.98
C PRO A 32 11.18 -21.08 -23.18
N LYS A 33 10.80 -22.19 -23.82
CA LYS A 33 10.11 -23.31 -23.16
C LYS A 33 10.98 -23.95 -22.08
N GLU A 34 12.24 -24.23 -22.40
CA GLU A 34 13.18 -24.85 -21.46
C GLU A 34 13.50 -23.94 -20.28
N ALA A 35 13.76 -22.65 -20.54
CA ALA A 35 14.10 -21.70 -19.49
C ALA A 35 12.94 -21.44 -18.52
N LEU A 36 11.70 -21.36 -19.03
CA LEU A 36 10.52 -21.13 -18.20
C LEU A 36 10.08 -22.39 -17.48
N TRP A 37 9.91 -23.50 -18.20
CA TRP A 37 9.19 -24.67 -17.69
C TRP A 37 10.08 -25.80 -17.21
N GLY A 38 11.34 -25.83 -17.63
CA GLY A 38 12.24 -26.90 -17.26
C GLY A 38 13.04 -27.44 -18.44
N TYR A 39 14.33 -27.67 -18.21
CA TYR A 39 15.12 -28.63 -18.98
C TYR A 39 15.76 -29.64 -18.04
N LYS A 40 15.98 -30.86 -18.55
CA LYS A 40 16.64 -31.93 -17.80
C LYS A 40 18.14 -31.79 -17.89
N MET A 41 18.81 -31.93 -16.76
CA MET A 41 20.25 -32.05 -16.66
C MET A 41 20.63 -33.17 -15.71
N VAL A 42 21.85 -33.68 -15.85
CA VAL A 42 22.40 -34.72 -14.96
C VAL A 42 23.37 -34.07 -13.98
N VAL A 43 23.01 -34.09 -12.70
CA VAL A 43 23.86 -33.63 -11.60
C VAL A 43 24.08 -34.82 -10.66
N PHE A 44 25.33 -35.23 -10.49
CA PHE A 44 25.72 -36.45 -9.72
C PHE A 44 25.03 -37.74 -10.16
N GLY A 45 24.83 -37.93 -11.47
CA GLY A 45 24.16 -39.13 -11.99
C GLY A 45 22.66 -39.19 -11.70
N LYS A 46 22.08 -38.13 -11.13
CA LYS A 46 20.63 -37.96 -10.97
C LYS A 46 20.11 -36.91 -11.94
N TRP A 47 18.92 -37.17 -12.49
CA TRP A 47 18.21 -36.20 -13.29
C TRP A 47 17.63 -35.09 -12.42
N VAL A 48 17.84 -33.87 -12.87
CA VAL A 48 17.32 -32.64 -12.26
C VAL A 48 16.64 -31.86 -13.36
N GLU A 49 15.48 -31.28 -13.11
CA GLU A 49 14.91 -30.29 -14.04
C GLU A 49 14.93 -28.90 -13.44
N ILE A 50 15.40 -27.94 -14.24
CA ILE A 50 15.56 -26.55 -13.85
C ILE A 50 14.76 -25.68 -14.80
N GLY A 51 13.88 -24.87 -14.23
CA GLY A 51 13.08 -23.88 -14.93
C GLY A 51 12.60 -22.81 -13.97
N LEU A 52 12.57 -21.55 -14.42
CA LEU A 52 12.25 -20.41 -13.57
C LEU A 52 10.82 -20.47 -13.00
N LEU A 53 9.88 -20.95 -13.81
CA LEU A 53 8.45 -21.06 -13.48
C LEU A 53 8.00 -22.52 -13.35
N ARG A 54 8.93 -23.45 -13.09
CA ARG A 54 8.62 -24.88 -12.98
C ARG A 54 7.48 -25.16 -11.99
N SER A 55 7.52 -24.53 -10.81
CA SER A 55 6.50 -24.69 -9.77
C SER A 55 5.13 -24.09 -10.12
N PHE A 56 5.05 -23.25 -11.16
CA PHE A 56 3.79 -22.64 -11.61
C PHE A 56 2.92 -23.57 -12.45
N ASN A 57 3.42 -24.74 -12.88
CA ASN A 57 2.63 -25.74 -13.61
C ASN A 57 1.78 -26.64 -12.68
N SER A 58 1.10 -26.04 -11.70
CA SER A 58 0.12 -26.69 -10.83
C SER A 58 0.64 -27.81 -9.91
N SER A 59 1.94 -27.83 -9.59
CA SER A 59 2.51 -28.86 -8.68
C SER A 59 2.42 -28.48 -7.20
N ASP A 60 2.44 -27.18 -6.86
CA ASP A 60 2.34 -26.68 -5.49
C ASP A 60 1.05 -25.90 -5.28
N ILE A 61 0.04 -26.54 -4.68
CA ILE A 61 -1.21 -25.88 -4.30
C ILE A 61 -0.96 -25.10 -3.01
N THR A 62 -1.04 -23.76 -3.08
CA THR A 62 -1.02 -22.92 -1.88
C THR A 62 -2.45 -22.64 -1.43
N THR A 63 -2.74 -22.92 -0.16
CA THR A 63 -4.08 -22.68 0.41
C THR A 63 -4.08 -21.41 1.23
N TYR A 64 -4.93 -20.45 0.83
CA TYR A 64 -5.16 -19.22 1.57
C TYR A 64 -6.50 -19.31 2.29
N VAL A 65 -6.49 -19.04 3.60
CA VAL A 65 -7.73 -18.77 4.35
C VAL A 65 -7.89 -17.26 4.41
N VAL A 66 -9.03 -16.76 3.98
CA VAL A 66 -9.29 -15.33 3.83
C VAL A 66 -10.56 -14.93 4.56
N ASP A 67 -10.54 -13.73 5.12
CA ASP A 67 -11.73 -13.12 5.72
C ASP A 67 -12.70 -12.72 4.60
N THR A 68 -13.96 -13.15 4.70
CA THR A 68 -15.00 -12.86 3.70
C THR A 68 -15.53 -11.43 3.83
N GLY A 69 -15.27 -10.76 4.94
CA GLY A 69 -15.82 -9.45 5.26
C GLY A 69 -17.29 -9.46 5.68
N ALA A 70 -17.84 -10.63 6.05
CA ALA A 70 -19.23 -10.75 6.48
C ALA A 70 -19.57 -9.91 7.73
N GLU A 71 -18.63 -9.81 8.67
CA GLU A 71 -18.77 -8.98 9.87
C GLU A 71 -18.27 -7.54 9.65
N ASP A 72 -17.17 -7.39 8.90
CA ASP A 72 -16.58 -6.09 8.55
C ASP A 72 -16.07 -6.12 7.12
N VAL A 73 -16.77 -5.41 6.23
CA VAL A 73 -16.44 -5.37 4.79
C VAL A 73 -15.01 -4.88 4.52
N ARG A 74 -14.41 -4.10 5.43
CA ARG A 74 -13.02 -3.63 5.29
C ARG A 74 -12.01 -4.76 5.40
N LYS A 75 -12.38 -5.85 6.07
CA LYS A 75 -11.55 -7.06 6.19
C LYS A 75 -11.71 -8.01 5.00
N SER A 76 -12.65 -7.77 4.08
CA SER A 76 -12.85 -8.62 2.90
C SER A 76 -11.55 -8.85 2.14
N GLY A 77 -11.22 -10.12 1.90
CA GLY A 77 -10.00 -10.55 1.21
C GLY A 77 -8.72 -10.46 2.06
N THR A 78 -8.80 -10.14 3.35
CA THR A 78 -7.62 -10.19 4.24
C THR A 78 -7.19 -11.63 4.48
N VAL A 79 -5.89 -11.92 4.32
CA VAL A 79 -5.34 -13.26 4.54
C VAL A 79 -5.21 -13.53 6.04
N LEU A 80 -5.80 -14.63 6.50
CA LEU A 80 -5.75 -15.10 7.87
C LEU A 80 -4.69 -16.18 8.09
N SER A 81 -4.47 -17.04 7.08
CA SER A 81 -3.40 -18.05 7.11
C SER A 81 -3.00 -18.50 5.71
N ILE A 82 -1.74 -18.91 5.56
CA ILE A 82 -1.19 -19.56 4.36
C ILE A 82 -0.80 -20.99 4.76
N ASP A 83 -1.31 -21.98 4.04
CA ASP A 83 -1.07 -23.41 4.30
C ASP A 83 -1.31 -23.77 5.79
N SER A 84 -2.42 -23.27 6.34
CA SER A 84 -2.83 -23.43 7.75
C SER A 84 -1.95 -22.73 8.79
N HIS A 85 -0.97 -21.92 8.38
CA HIS A 85 -0.10 -21.15 9.28
C HIS A 85 -0.50 -19.67 9.29
N ARG A 86 -0.71 -19.11 10.50
CA ARG A 86 -0.96 -17.67 10.71
C ARG A 86 0.34 -16.84 10.76
N GLN A 87 1.47 -17.51 10.82
CA GLN A 87 2.78 -16.91 10.87
C GLN A 87 3.76 -17.78 10.08
N THR A 88 4.61 -17.16 9.27
CA THR A 88 5.69 -17.84 8.55
C THR A 88 6.95 -17.90 9.42
N THR A 89 7.97 -18.59 8.95
CA THR A 89 9.27 -18.69 9.65
C THR A 89 10.42 -18.27 8.74
N TYR A 90 10.14 -17.39 7.77
CA TYR A 90 11.11 -16.98 6.76
C TYR A 90 12.17 -16.04 7.32
N TYR A 91 11.79 -15.13 8.23
CA TYR A 91 12.70 -14.11 8.76
C TYR A 91 12.92 -14.28 10.27
N GLU A 92 13.93 -13.61 10.81
CA GLU A 92 14.25 -13.67 12.25
C GLU A 92 13.28 -12.86 13.10
N HIS A 93 12.79 -11.74 12.57
CA HIS A 93 11.85 -10.88 13.27
C HIS A 93 10.41 -11.42 13.15
N GLU A 94 9.60 -11.15 14.17
CA GLU A 94 8.24 -11.66 14.26
C GLU A 94 7.28 -10.97 13.26
N GLU A 95 7.35 -9.64 13.18
CA GLU A 95 6.49 -8.78 12.34
C GLU A 95 6.47 -9.12 10.83
N PRO A 96 7.60 -9.36 10.13
CA PRO A 96 7.59 -9.71 8.72
C PRO A 96 6.98 -11.09 8.45
N ASN A 97 6.95 -11.94 9.48
CA ASN A 97 6.40 -13.28 9.42
C ASN A 97 4.88 -13.34 9.69
N LEU A 98 4.27 -12.27 10.22
CA LEU A 98 2.83 -12.24 10.48
C LEU A 98 2.04 -12.24 9.17
N VAL A 99 1.23 -13.30 8.98
CA VAL A 99 0.31 -13.39 7.84
C VAL A 99 -0.81 -12.37 8.03
N SER A 100 -0.90 -11.44 7.09
CA SER A 100 -1.86 -10.33 7.08
C SER A 100 -1.97 -9.81 5.65
N GLY A 101 -2.47 -8.59 5.42
CA GLY A 101 -2.63 -8.03 4.08
C GLY A 101 -3.74 -8.71 3.27
N LYS A 102 -3.91 -8.30 2.02
CA LYS A 102 -4.94 -8.76 1.09
C LYS A 102 -4.44 -9.91 0.22
N VAL A 103 -5.35 -10.84 -0.09
CA VAL A 103 -5.17 -11.79 -1.18
C VAL A 103 -5.44 -11.06 -2.49
N GLY A 104 -4.48 -11.10 -3.42
CA GLY A 104 -4.60 -10.37 -4.69
C GLY A 104 -4.55 -8.84 -4.51
N PHE A 105 -5.13 -8.11 -5.45
CA PHE A 105 -4.92 -6.65 -5.60
C PHE A 105 -6.14 -5.80 -5.23
N GLN A 106 -7.07 -6.35 -4.45
CA GLN A 106 -8.28 -5.67 -3.98
C GLN A 106 -8.03 -4.88 -2.69
N THR A 107 -8.74 -3.77 -2.51
CA THR A 107 -8.63 -2.90 -1.33
C THR A 107 -9.91 -2.95 -0.50
N ALA A 108 -9.91 -2.31 0.67
CA ALA A 108 -11.15 -2.07 1.40
C ALA A 108 -12.04 -1.06 0.64
N PRO A 109 -13.38 -1.16 0.78
CA PRO A 109 -14.30 -0.17 0.20
C PRO A 109 -14.01 1.26 0.69
N ASN A 110 -14.37 2.24 -0.13
CA ASN A 110 -14.13 3.68 0.09
C ASN A 110 -12.66 4.08 0.15
N ALA A 111 -11.84 3.48 -0.72
CA ALA A 111 -10.41 3.79 -0.83
C ALA A 111 -10.16 5.24 -1.29
N LYS A 112 -9.06 5.84 -0.81
CA LYS A 112 -8.68 7.23 -1.03
C LYS A 112 -7.21 7.36 -1.42
N VAL A 113 -6.86 8.49 -2.01
CA VAL A 113 -5.45 8.85 -2.25
C VAL A 113 -4.71 8.86 -0.91
N GLY A 114 -3.53 8.24 -0.88
CA GLY A 114 -2.74 8.01 0.33
C GLY A 114 -2.97 6.66 1.01
N ASP A 115 -4.05 5.94 0.69
CA ASP A 115 -4.29 4.61 1.24
C ASP A 115 -3.21 3.63 0.79
N VAL A 116 -2.91 2.66 1.68
CA VAL A 116 -1.92 1.62 1.45
C VAL A 116 -2.62 0.28 1.24
N LEU A 117 -2.30 -0.37 0.12
CA LEU A 117 -2.66 -1.74 -0.18
C LEU A 117 -1.46 -2.64 0.13
N GLU A 118 -1.60 -3.53 1.11
CA GLU A 118 -0.61 -4.56 1.39
C GLU A 118 -1.06 -5.89 0.78
N VAL A 119 -0.28 -6.44 -0.13
CA VAL A 119 -0.57 -7.70 -0.81
C VAL A 119 0.34 -8.79 -0.26
N THR A 120 -0.26 -9.90 0.14
CA THR A 120 0.48 -11.07 0.62
C THR A 120 0.57 -12.12 -0.47
N SER A 121 1.79 -12.58 -0.73
CA SER A 121 2.05 -13.66 -1.68
C SER A 121 3.11 -14.61 -1.12
N LYS A 122 2.79 -15.90 -1.06
CA LYS A 122 3.75 -16.95 -0.67
C LYS A 122 5.01 -16.91 -1.56
N SER A 123 4.85 -16.68 -2.86
CA SER A 123 5.97 -16.65 -3.82
C SER A 123 6.94 -15.48 -3.64
N MET A 124 6.50 -14.38 -3.02
CA MET A 124 7.37 -13.24 -2.70
C MET A 124 7.94 -13.36 -1.28
N CYS A 125 7.44 -14.31 -0.49
CA CYS A 125 7.77 -14.50 0.93
C CYS A 125 7.64 -13.27 1.81
N ARG A 126 6.90 -12.25 1.38
CA ARG A 126 6.66 -11.04 2.17
C ARG A 126 5.40 -10.34 1.70
N LYS A 127 4.98 -9.37 2.50
CA LYS A 127 3.98 -8.38 2.12
C LYS A 127 4.60 -7.36 1.18
N ILE A 128 3.91 -7.04 0.09
CA ILE A 128 4.27 -5.98 -0.85
C ILE A 128 3.29 -4.84 -0.69
N ARG A 129 3.81 -3.64 -0.45
CA ARG A 129 3.00 -2.45 -0.21
C ARG A 129 2.86 -1.67 -1.50
N PHE A 130 1.65 -1.19 -1.78
CA PHE A 130 1.33 -0.24 -2.84
C PHE A 130 0.59 0.95 -2.25
N VAL A 131 0.82 2.14 -2.77
CA VAL A 131 0.23 3.38 -2.26
C VAL A 131 -0.60 4.04 -3.35
N ALA A 132 -1.81 4.45 -3.00
CA ALA A 132 -2.69 5.22 -3.87
C ALA A 132 -2.12 6.62 -4.11
N ASN A 133 -1.81 6.95 -5.36
CA ASN A 133 -1.16 8.22 -5.70
C ASN A 133 -2.11 9.26 -6.31
N SER A 134 -3.12 8.83 -7.06
CA SER A 134 -3.95 9.69 -7.91
C SER A 134 -5.19 8.95 -8.37
N THR A 135 -6.23 9.69 -8.75
CA THR A 135 -7.43 9.16 -9.38
C THR A 135 -7.43 9.52 -10.86
N ARG A 136 -7.75 8.57 -11.74
CA ARG A 136 -7.78 8.75 -13.19
C ARG A 136 -8.99 8.04 -13.80
N PRO A 137 -9.49 8.47 -14.97
CA PRO A 137 -10.48 7.69 -15.71
C PRO A 137 -9.92 6.32 -16.09
N SER A 138 -10.79 5.32 -16.22
CA SER A 138 -10.43 4.02 -16.82
C SER A 138 -9.98 4.22 -18.26
N LYS A 139 -8.99 3.43 -18.69
CA LYS A 139 -8.49 3.43 -20.07
C LYS A 139 -9.57 3.07 -21.09
N ASN A 140 -10.55 2.27 -20.66
CA ASN A 140 -11.61 1.77 -21.51
C ASN A 140 -12.95 2.44 -21.26
N HIS A 141 -13.10 3.34 -20.27
CA HIS A 141 -14.37 4.00 -19.98
C HIS A 141 -14.19 5.31 -19.17
N ASP A 142 -14.30 6.47 -19.82
CA ASP A 142 -14.05 7.78 -19.21
C ASP A 142 -14.96 8.10 -18.01
N GLY A 143 -16.18 7.55 -18.01
CA GLY A 143 -17.12 7.71 -16.89
C GLY A 143 -16.68 6.99 -15.60
N VAL A 144 -15.81 5.98 -15.66
CA VAL A 144 -15.39 5.22 -14.48
C VAL A 144 -14.06 5.77 -13.97
N LYS A 145 -14.03 6.25 -12.72
CA LYS A 145 -12.82 6.78 -12.08
C LYS A 145 -12.18 5.70 -11.22
N LEU A 146 -10.88 5.50 -11.41
CA LEU A 146 -10.09 4.51 -10.70
C LEU A 146 -8.97 5.18 -9.92
N LEU A 147 -8.71 4.67 -8.72
CA LEU A 147 -7.59 5.01 -7.88
C LEU A 147 -6.35 4.22 -8.29
N ASN A 148 -5.29 4.91 -8.68
CA ASN A 148 -4.04 4.31 -9.13
C ASN A 148 -3.12 4.03 -7.94
N PHE A 149 -2.90 2.76 -7.65
CA PHE A 149 -1.91 2.27 -6.71
C PHE A 149 -0.62 1.91 -7.43
N ARG A 150 0.50 2.34 -6.85
CA ARG A 150 1.86 2.05 -7.35
C ARG A 150 2.77 1.62 -6.21
N LEU A 151 3.94 1.09 -6.53
CA LEU A 151 4.98 0.87 -5.53
C LEU A 151 5.31 2.21 -4.83
N PRO A 152 5.58 2.18 -3.51
CA PRO A 152 5.93 3.38 -2.77
C PRO A 152 7.23 4.01 -3.30
N PRO A 153 7.53 5.27 -2.94
CA PRO A 153 8.80 5.89 -3.30
C PRO A 153 9.99 5.02 -2.88
N PRO A 154 11.09 5.01 -3.66
CA PRO A 154 12.22 4.11 -3.44
C PRO A 154 12.78 4.14 -2.03
N GLU A 155 12.77 5.32 -1.39
CA GLU A 155 13.27 5.55 -0.03
C GLU A 155 12.51 4.71 1.01
N HIS A 156 11.22 4.45 0.78
CA HIS A 156 10.41 3.61 1.66
C HIS A 156 10.69 2.12 1.47
N MET A 157 11.34 1.74 0.35
CA MET A 157 11.74 0.37 0.01
C MET A 157 13.24 0.11 0.27
N ASP A 158 13.91 1.04 0.96
CA ASP A 158 15.34 0.94 1.24
C ASP A 158 15.58 0.31 2.62
N SER A 159 16.14 -0.90 2.63
CA SER A 159 16.48 -1.65 3.85
C SER A 159 17.61 -1.03 4.67
N THR A 160 18.40 -0.13 4.08
CA THR A 160 19.50 0.55 4.79
C THR A 160 19.01 1.70 5.66
N ILE A 161 17.87 2.29 5.30
CA ILE A 161 17.30 3.48 5.96
C ILE A 161 16.02 3.12 6.73
N ASN A 162 15.19 2.23 6.19
CA ASN A 162 13.87 1.92 6.73
C ASN A 162 13.84 0.60 7.50
N TRP A 163 13.51 0.66 8.79
CA TRP A 163 13.37 -0.53 9.65
C TRP A 163 12.33 -1.53 9.11
N SER A 164 11.21 -1.04 8.56
CA SER A 164 10.16 -1.93 8.02
C SER A 164 10.65 -2.79 6.85
N GLU A 165 11.70 -2.34 6.16
CA GLU A 165 12.34 -3.09 5.08
C GLU A 165 13.51 -3.94 5.58
N ARG A 166 14.26 -3.43 6.56
CA ARG A 166 15.40 -4.13 7.17
C ARG A 166 15.01 -5.45 7.84
N GLN A 167 13.79 -5.54 8.39
CA GLN A 167 13.28 -6.76 8.99
C GLN A 167 13.17 -7.94 7.99
N TYR A 168 13.12 -7.65 6.69
CA TYR A 168 13.10 -8.67 5.62
C TYR A 168 14.50 -9.15 5.20
N CYS A 169 15.57 -8.71 5.87
CA CYS A 169 16.91 -9.23 5.66
C CYS A 169 17.16 -10.47 6.54
N LEU A 170 17.74 -11.52 5.97
CA LEU A 170 18.18 -12.70 6.71
C LEU A 170 19.60 -12.45 7.24
N SER A 171 19.95 -12.82 8.47
CA SER A 171 21.33 -12.66 8.98
C SER A 171 22.39 -13.38 8.14
N SER A 172 22.00 -14.46 7.47
CA SER A 172 22.86 -15.20 6.54
C SER A 172 23.18 -14.47 5.22
N ASP A 173 22.48 -13.36 4.94
CA ASP A 173 22.63 -12.56 3.73
C ASP A 173 22.82 -11.07 4.06
N GLU A 174 23.63 -10.38 3.26
CA GLU A 174 23.59 -8.91 3.29
C GLU A 174 22.23 -8.42 2.82
N CYS A 175 21.73 -7.35 3.45
CA CYS A 175 20.55 -6.65 2.97
C CYS A 175 20.74 -6.25 1.51
N VAL A 176 19.71 -6.47 0.70
CA VAL A 176 19.77 -6.18 -0.73
C VAL A 176 19.73 -4.67 -1.00
N PRO A 177 20.39 -4.19 -2.07
CA PRO A 177 20.28 -2.81 -2.49
C PRO A 177 18.83 -2.41 -2.79
N ARG A 178 18.56 -1.11 -2.70
CA ARG A 178 17.24 -0.53 -2.96
C ARG A 178 16.65 -0.99 -4.29
N GLY A 179 15.36 -1.32 -4.29
CA GLY A 179 14.60 -1.77 -5.46
C GLY A 179 14.77 -3.26 -5.82
N LEU A 180 15.50 -4.01 -4.99
CA LEU A 180 15.55 -5.47 -5.04
C LEU A 180 14.80 -6.08 -3.85
N ILE A 181 14.19 -7.24 -4.09
CA ILE A 181 13.56 -8.07 -3.07
C ILE A 181 14.22 -9.44 -3.15
N SER A 182 14.74 -9.95 -2.03
CA SER A 182 15.33 -11.28 -1.96
C SER A 182 14.24 -12.36 -1.95
N LEU A 183 14.44 -13.43 -2.74
CA LEU A 183 13.66 -14.66 -2.64
C LEU A 183 14.42 -15.72 -1.80
N GLY A 184 15.23 -15.28 -0.84
CA GLY A 184 16.07 -16.15 0.00
C GLY A 184 15.29 -17.18 0.82
N CYS A 185 14.03 -16.92 1.15
CA CYS A 185 13.10 -17.90 1.72
C CYS A 185 12.95 -19.19 0.88
N HIS A 186 13.11 -19.10 -0.45
CA HIS A 186 13.03 -20.22 -1.38
C HIS A 186 14.43 -20.82 -1.68
N ARG A 187 15.49 -20.38 -0.98
CA ARG A 187 16.87 -20.79 -1.25
C ARG A 187 17.04 -22.31 -1.24
N GLU A 188 16.40 -23.01 -0.31
CA GLU A 188 16.49 -24.47 -0.24
C GLU A 188 15.81 -25.14 -1.43
N GLU A 189 14.60 -24.69 -1.77
CA GLU A 189 13.83 -25.14 -2.95
C GLU A 189 14.61 -24.87 -4.26
N MET A 190 15.32 -23.74 -4.31
CA MET A 190 16.16 -23.31 -5.41
C MET A 190 17.61 -23.85 -5.32
N ARG A 191 17.89 -24.78 -4.39
CA ARG A 191 19.19 -25.46 -4.24
C ARG A 191 20.39 -24.52 -4.08
N GLY A 192 20.20 -23.44 -3.33
CA GLY A 192 21.23 -22.44 -3.04
C GLY A 192 21.32 -21.30 -4.05
N ILE A 193 20.54 -21.33 -5.14
CA ILE A 193 20.51 -20.21 -6.10
C ILE A 193 19.88 -18.99 -5.42
N ARG A 194 20.58 -17.86 -5.50
CA ARG A 194 20.13 -16.58 -4.93
C ARG A 194 19.35 -15.78 -5.97
N LEU A 195 18.02 -15.89 -5.94
CA LEU A 195 17.12 -15.13 -6.81
C LEU A 195 16.61 -13.86 -6.13
N TYR A 196 16.40 -12.84 -6.96
CA TYR A 196 15.91 -11.54 -6.54
C TYR A 196 14.85 -11.04 -7.51
N VAL A 197 13.90 -10.28 -6.99
CA VAL A 197 12.86 -9.62 -7.75
C VAL A 197 13.12 -8.13 -7.80
N SER A 198 12.86 -7.50 -8.94
CA SER A 198 12.85 -6.05 -9.09
C SER A 198 11.72 -5.61 -10.03
N SER A 199 11.51 -4.30 -10.15
CA SER A 199 10.84 -3.76 -11.33
C SER A 199 11.70 -3.99 -12.60
N PRO A 200 11.09 -4.06 -13.80
CA PRO A 200 11.83 -4.20 -15.06
C PRO A 200 12.95 -3.18 -15.21
N PHE A 201 14.11 -3.62 -15.71
CA PHE A 201 15.31 -2.81 -15.92
C PHE A 201 15.84 -2.13 -14.64
N PHE A 202 15.55 -2.72 -13.47
CA PHE A 202 15.83 -2.13 -12.16
C PHE A 202 15.25 -0.72 -12.03
N LEU A 203 14.06 -0.50 -12.58
CA LEU A 203 13.34 0.77 -12.44
C LEU A 203 13.26 1.16 -10.97
N ARG A 204 13.64 2.40 -10.63
CA ARG A 204 13.66 2.92 -9.25
C ARG A 204 14.62 2.19 -8.29
N GLY A 205 15.49 1.34 -8.81
CA GLY A 205 16.52 0.66 -8.04
C GLY A 205 17.74 1.54 -7.73
N ASP A 206 18.67 0.96 -6.98
CA ASP A 206 19.98 1.54 -6.70
C ASP A 206 20.80 1.70 -8.00
N SER A 207 21.42 2.88 -8.19
CA SER A 207 22.23 3.17 -9.37
C SER A 207 23.41 2.21 -9.51
N ARG A 208 23.99 1.75 -8.39
CA ARG A 208 25.11 0.80 -8.37
C ARG A 208 24.76 -0.57 -8.96
N VAL A 209 23.47 -0.91 -8.99
CA VAL A 209 22.96 -2.13 -9.64
C VAL A 209 22.69 -1.85 -11.11
N LYS A 210 21.98 -0.76 -11.41
CA LYS A 210 21.55 -0.43 -12.77
C LYS A 210 22.72 -0.09 -13.70
N GLU A 211 23.69 0.69 -13.23
CA GLU A 211 24.81 1.21 -14.04
C GLU A 211 25.84 0.13 -14.42
N ARG A 212 25.74 -1.08 -13.85
CA ARG A 212 26.59 -2.21 -14.21
C ARG A 212 26.15 -2.93 -15.48
N LEU A 213 24.98 -2.57 -16.02
CA LEU A 213 24.37 -3.23 -17.16
C LEU A 213 23.98 -2.21 -18.22
N GLU A 214 24.30 -2.53 -19.46
CA GLU A 214 23.82 -1.80 -20.62
C GLU A 214 22.54 -2.46 -21.13
N PHE A 215 21.47 -1.69 -21.26
CA PHE A 215 20.20 -2.15 -21.79
C PHE A 215 20.02 -1.65 -23.22
N LEU A 216 19.62 -2.54 -24.11
CA LEU A 216 19.41 -2.20 -25.52
C LEU A 216 18.19 -1.27 -25.72
N ASP A 217 17.19 -1.41 -24.87
CA ASP A 217 15.96 -0.62 -24.93
C ASP A 217 15.94 0.49 -23.86
N PRO A 218 15.37 1.67 -24.18
CA PRO A 218 15.22 2.74 -23.22
C PRO A 218 14.27 2.35 -22.10
N VAL A 219 14.67 2.63 -20.86
CA VAL A 219 13.84 2.41 -19.67
C VAL A 219 12.74 3.46 -19.61
N ASP A 220 11.51 3.06 -19.94
CA ASP A 220 10.32 3.91 -19.86
C ASP A 220 9.59 3.70 -18.52
N LEU A 221 9.46 4.77 -17.73
CA LEU A 221 8.80 4.74 -16.41
C LEU A 221 7.33 4.34 -16.50
N VAL A 222 6.59 4.76 -17.53
CA VAL A 222 5.15 4.48 -17.64
C VAL A 222 4.92 3.05 -18.11
N LYS A 223 5.76 2.56 -19.03
CA LYS A 223 5.63 1.20 -19.58
C LYS A 223 6.13 0.11 -18.64
N HIS A 224 7.05 0.42 -17.74
CA HIS A 224 7.71 -0.60 -16.91
C HIS A 224 7.24 -0.62 -15.45
N ASP A 225 6.42 0.34 -15.03
CA ASP A 225 5.89 0.36 -13.66
C ASP A 225 4.79 -0.68 -13.43
N THR A 226 4.61 -1.08 -12.18
CA THR A 226 3.41 -1.82 -11.77
C THR A 226 2.30 -0.84 -11.41
N GLU A 227 1.15 -0.98 -12.06
CA GLU A 227 -0.04 -0.17 -11.81
C GLU A 227 -1.23 -1.06 -11.45
N ILE A 228 -1.94 -0.67 -10.38
CA ILE A 228 -3.17 -1.32 -9.95
C ILE A 228 -4.22 -0.22 -9.89
N ASN A 229 -5.21 -0.26 -10.77
CA ASN A 229 -6.30 0.71 -10.79
C ASN A 229 -7.55 0.10 -10.17
N VAL A 230 -7.94 0.67 -9.04
CA VAL A 230 -9.00 0.16 -8.17
C VAL A 230 -10.17 1.12 -8.19
N GLU A 231 -11.38 0.59 -8.30
CA GLU A 231 -12.56 1.44 -8.16
C GLU A 231 -12.76 1.82 -6.68
N PRO A 232 -12.78 3.12 -6.33
CA PRO A 232 -12.70 3.57 -4.94
C PRO A 232 -13.85 3.09 -4.04
N LEU A 233 -15.08 3.05 -4.55
CA LEU A 233 -16.25 2.73 -3.75
C LEU A 233 -16.22 1.27 -3.31
N THR A 234 -16.03 0.37 -4.27
CA THR A 234 -16.09 -1.08 -4.07
C THR A 234 -14.77 -1.67 -3.57
N GLY A 235 -13.64 -1.02 -3.89
CA GLY A 235 -12.30 -1.54 -3.63
C GLY A 235 -11.85 -2.63 -4.62
N VAL A 236 -12.60 -2.86 -5.70
CA VAL A 236 -12.32 -3.89 -6.71
C VAL A 236 -11.32 -3.38 -7.75
N THR A 237 -10.30 -4.19 -8.06
CA THR A 237 -9.36 -3.90 -9.15
C THR A 237 -10.04 -4.03 -10.50
N MET A 238 -10.07 -2.95 -11.28
CA MET A 238 -10.63 -2.94 -12.64
C MET A 238 -9.54 -3.04 -13.71
N GLU A 239 -8.34 -2.54 -13.41
CA GLU A 239 -7.19 -2.65 -14.31
C GLU A 239 -5.93 -3.01 -13.51
N LEU A 240 -5.15 -3.94 -14.03
CA LEU A 240 -3.93 -4.42 -13.42
C LEU A 240 -2.85 -4.52 -14.50
N GLN A 241 -1.72 -3.87 -14.26
CA GLN A 241 -0.49 -4.05 -15.02
C GLN A 241 0.60 -4.45 -14.02
N HIS A 242 0.73 -5.76 -13.80
CA HIS A 242 1.72 -6.30 -12.87
C HIS A 242 3.00 -6.66 -13.63
N ARG A 243 4.08 -5.94 -13.33
CA ARG A 243 5.36 -6.06 -14.04
C ARG A 243 6.49 -6.36 -13.06
N ILE A 244 7.18 -7.45 -13.31
CA ILE A 244 8.18 -8.02 -12.40
C ILE A 244 9.36 -8.55 -13.21
N GLN A 245 10.56 -8.37 -12.67
CA GLN A 245 11.82 -8.88 -13.21
C GLN A 245 12.44 -9.86 -12.22
N TYR A 246 12.87 -11.00 -12.72
CA TYR A 246 13.67 -11.96 -11.98
C TYR A 246 15.14 -11.75 -12.30
N ASN A 247 15.94 -11.73 -11.24
CA ASN A 247 17.36 -11.49 -11.27
C ASN A 247 18.06 -12.58 -10.47
N VAL A 248 19.32 -12.83 -10.80
CA VAL A 248 20.18 -13.72 -10.05
C VAL A 248 21.41 -12.98 -9.57
N PHE A 249 21.87 -13.27 -8.35
CA PHE A 249 23.15 -12.76 -7.89
C PHE A 249 24.28 -13.67 -8.35
N LEU A 250 25.19 -13.09 -9.13
CA LEU A 250 26.41 -13.75 -9.57
C LEU A 250 27.55 -13.33 -8.67
N ASP A 251 28.26 -14.33 -8.16
CA ASP A 251 29.38 -14.15 -7.26
C ASP A 251 30.69 -14.32 -8.02
N ASN A 252 31.59 -13.35 -7.94
CA ASN A 252 32.88 -13.39 -8.62
C ASN A 252 33.87 -14.38 -7.98
N HIS A 253 33.57 -14.94 -6.80
CA HIS A 253 34.33 -16.05 -6.23
C HIS A 253 34.19 -17.35 -7.03
N ILE A 254 33.13 -17.47 -7.86
CA ILE A 254 32.92 -18.59 -8.76
C ILE A 254 33.85 -18.45 -9.96
N GLU A 255 34.64 -19.48 -10.27
CA GLU A 255 35.68 -19.45 -11.31
C GLU A 255 35.17 -18.92 -12.67
N GLN A 256 33.97 -19.33 -13.07
CA GLN A 256 33.31 -18.90 -14.30
C GLN A 256 33.04 -17.38 -14.36
N PHE A 257 32.89 -16.72 -13.21
CA PHE A 257 32.58 -15.30 -13.08
C PHE A 257 33.75 -14.46 -12.52
N GLN A 258 34.92 -15.06 -12.28
CA GLN A 258 36.10 -14.35 -11.77
C GLN A 258 36.55 -13.18 -12.66
N LYS A 259 36.31 -13.27 -13.97
CA LYS A 259 36.67 -12.23 -14.96
C LYS A 259 35.64 -11.09 -15.04
N THR A 260 34.56 -11.14 -14.27
CA THR A 260 33.54 -10.09 -14.24
C THR A 260 33.96 -8.95 -13.31
N SER A 261 33.37 -7.76 -13.47
CA SER A 261 33.71 -6.55 -12.73
C SER A 261 33.25 -6.53 -11.26
N GLY A 262 32.98 -7.69 -10.66
CA GLY A 262 32.54 -7.86 -9.28
C GLY A 262 31.26 -8.71 -9.18
N PRO A 263 30.71 -8.91 -7.98
CA PRO A 263 29.41 -9.54 -7.86
C PRO A 263 28.31 -8.61 -8.37
N PHE A 264 27.35 -9.11 -9.15
CA PHE A 264 26.26 -8.30 -9.69
C PHE A 264 24.94 -9.06 -9.78
N TYR A 265 23.84 -8.30 -9.89
CA TYR A 265 22.50 -8.82 -10.09
C TYR A 265 22.23 -8.90 -11.59
N PHE A 266 22.23 -10.09 -12.17
CA PHE A 266 21.96 -10.27 -13.59
C PHE A 266 20.47 -10.48 -13.84
N PRO A 267 19.83 -9.69 -14.71
CA PRO A 267 18.44 -9.85 -15.07
C PRO A 267 18.26 -11.08 -15.98
N LEU A 268 17.42 -12.02 -15.56
CA LEU A 268 17.11 -13.21 -16.34
C LEU A 268 15.99 -12.95 -17.33
N LEU A 269 14.87 -12.43 -16.83
CA LEU A 269 13.71 -12.02 -17.62
C LEU A 269 12.83 -11.08 -16.81
N TRP A 270 11.99 -10.34 -17.52
CA TRP A 270 10.83 -9.69 -16.95
C TRP A 270 9.59 -10.08 -17.73
N TYR A 271 8.43 -10.00 -17.08
CA TYR A 271 7.15 -10.20 -17.77
C TYR A 271 6.12 -9.16 -17.33
N SER A 272 5.13 -8.93 -18.19
CA SER A 272 3.94 -8.15 -17.90
C SER A 272 2.73 -9.07 -17.81
N ARG A 273 1.95 -8.96 -16.73
CA ARG A 273 0.62 -9.53 -16.64
C ARG A 273 -0.37 -8.39 -16.64
N GLU A 274 -1.19 -8.32 -17.69
CA GLU A 274 -2.18 -7.28 -17.85
C GLU A 274 -3.59 -7.88 -17.77
N LYS A 275 -4.45 -7.24 -16.97
CA LYS A 275 -5.89 -7.52 -16.92
C LYS A 275 -6.61 -6.18 -16.96
N MET A 276 -7.52 -6.04 -17.90
CA MET A 276 -8.27 -4.80 -18.11
C MET A 276 -9.75 -5.17 -18.19
N ALA A 277 -10.59 -4.49 -17.41
CA ALA A 277 -12.03 -4.56 -17.61
C ALA A 277 -12.39 -3.94 -18.97
N ASP A 278 -13.21 -4.64 -19.75
CA ASP A 278 -13.73 -4.15 -21.02
C ASP A 278 -14.81 -3.08 -20.83
N TYR A 279 -15.14 -2.37 -21.90
CA TYR A 279 -16.12 -1.28 -21.88
C TYR A 279 -17.49 -1.75 -21.37
N ASP A 280 -18.00 -2.89 -21.86
CA ASP A 280 -19.35 -3.37 -21.55
C ASP A 280 -19.46 -3.77 -20.07
N THR A 281 -18.44 -4.43 -19.53
CA THR A 281 -18.34 -4.73 -18.09
C THR A 281 -18.33 -3.44 -17.27
N LEU A 282 -17.52 -2.45 -17.65
CA LEU A 282 -17.42 -1.17 -16.93
C LEU A 282 -18.73 -0.38 -16.97
N GLU A 283 -19.40 -0.32 -18.13
CA GLU A 283 -20.66 0.39 -18.28
C GLU A 283 -21.79 -0.32 -17.51
N SER A 284 -21.82 -1.65 -17.53
CA SER A 284 -22.79 -2.43 -16.74
C SER A 284 -22.63 -2.16 -15.24
N ILE A 285 -21.40 -2.19 -14.72
CA ILE A 285 -21.12 -1.87 -13.31
C ILE A 285 -21.46 -0.41 -13.00
N ARG A 286 -21.13 0.52 -13.89
CA ARG A 286 -21.42 1.95 -13.72
C ARG A 286 -22.92 2.22 -13.60
N THR A 287 -23.69 1.68 -14.52
CA THR A 287 -25.15 1.87 -14.58
C THR A 287 -25.89 1.14 -13.47
N SER A 288 -25.43 -0.06 -13.11
CA SER A 288 -26.12 -0.91 -12.12
C SER A 288 -25.72 -0.62 -10.67
N ILE A 289 -24.50 -0.13 -10.43
CA ILE A 289 -23.95 0.04 -9.08
C ILE A 289 -23.61 1.49 -8.79
N PHE A 290 -22.75 2.12 -9.60
CA PHE A 290 -22.19 3.43 -9.26
C PHE A 290 -23.22 4.55 -9.32
N ILE A 291 -23.99 4.64 -10.42
CA ILE A 291 -24.99 5.71 -10.58
C ILE A 291 -26.09 5.63 -9.49
N PRO A 292 -26.73 4.48 -9.22
CA PRO A 292 -27.73 4.39 -8.17
C PRO A 292 -27.17 4.75 -6.78
N PHE A 293 -25.94 4.32 -6.49
CA PHE A 293 -25.30 4.61 -5.22
C PHE A 293 -24.96 6.10 -5.06
N GLU A 294 -24.44 6.75 -6.11
CA GLU A 294 -24.20 8.20 -6.11
C GLU A 294 -25.49 8.99 -5.90
N LEU A 295 -26.57 8.60 -6.59
CA LEU A 295 -27.89 9.22 -6.43
C LEU A 295 -28.42 9.08 -4.99
N LEU A 296 -28.30 7.89 -4.41
CA LEU A 296 -28.70 7.63 -3.03
C LEU A 296 -27.88 8.47 -2.05
N GLN A 297 -26.55 8.50 -2.19
CA GLN A 297 -25.68 9.31 -1.33
C GLN A 297 -25.99 10.80 -1.43
N ASN A 298 -26.21 11.30 -2.65
CA ASN A 298 -26.53 12.71 -2.86
C ASN A 298 -27.89 13.06 -2.25
N CYS A 299 -28.90 12.19 -2.39
CA CYS A 299 -30.20 12.36 -1.76
C CYS A 299 -30.12 12.37 -0.22
N LEU A 300 -29.34 11.45 0.37
CA LEU A 300 -29.14 11.43 1.82
C LEU A 300 -28.42 12.71 2.31
N LYS A 301 -27.37 13.13 1.61
CA LYS A 301 -26.63 14.37 1.94
C LYS A 301 -27.52 15.61 1.86
N THR A 302 -28.41 15.70 0.87
CA THR A 302 -29.34 16.84 0.75
C THR A 302 -30.38 16.84 1.86
N LEU A 303 -30.96 15.67 2.20
CA LEU A 303 -31.91 15.54 3.31
C LEU A 303 -31.26 15.88 4.66
N THR A 304 -30.07 15.34 4.94
CA THR A 304 -29.32 15.68 6.16
C THR A 304 -28.97 17.16 6.19
N GLY A 305 -28.53 17.74 5.06
CA GLY A 305 -28.27 19.18 4.93
C GLY A 305 -29.49 20.02 5.30
N LEU A 306 -30.66 19.70 4.73
CA LEU A 306 -31.91 20.41 5.04
C LEU A 306 -32.28 20.30 6.53
N PHE A 307 -32.15 19.11 7.12
CA PHE A 307 -32.41 18.89 8.54
C PHE A 307 -31.45 19.67 9.45
N THR A 308 -30.17 19.74 9.09
CA THR A 308 -29.19 20.54 9.84
C THR A 308 -29.48 22.04 9.74
N VAL A 309 -29.91 22.55 8.58
CA VAL A 309 -30.28 23.96 8.43
C VAL A 309 -31.53 24.30 9.24
N THR A 310 -32.57 23.47 9.18
CA THR A 310 -33.82 23.72 9.91
C THR A 310 -33.61 23.70 11.42
N THR A 311 -32.81 22.76 11.94
CA THR A 311 -32.46 22.69 13.37
C THR A 311 -31.64 23.88 13.84
N VAL A 312 -30.68 24.36 13.05
CA VAL A 312 -29.91 25.58 13.36
C VAL A 312 -30.80 26.81 13.37
N VAL A 313 -31.70 26.98 12.39
CA VAL A 313 -32.64 28.11 12.35
C VAL A 313 -33.58 28.10 13.55
N LEU A 314 -34.12 26.93 13.93
CA LEU A 314 -34.96 26.77 15.11
C LEU A 314 -34.19 27.09 16.39
N ALA A 315 -32.93 26.65 16.52
CA ALA A 315 -32.09 26.95 17.67
C ALA A 315 -31.79 28.46 17.79
N ILE A 316 -31.48 29.12 16.67
CA ILE A 316 -31.29 30.58 16.63
C ILE A 316 -32.59 31.30 17.02
N ALA A 317 -33.73 30.90 16.45
CA ALA A 317 -35.02 31.47 16.78
C ALA A 317 -35.35 31.31 18.28
N LEU A 318 -35.12 30.12 18.84
CA LEU A 318 -35.29 29.88 20.28
C LEU A 318 -34.38 30.76 21.12
N MET A 319 -33.11 30.91 20.75
CA MET A 319 -32.17 31.81 21.44
C MET A 319 -32.65 33.26 21.41
N PHE A 320 -33.13 33.75 20.26
CA PHE A 320 -33.73 35.08 20.15
C PHE A 320 -34.95 35.23 21.05
N VAL A 321 -35.85 34.23 21.11
CA VAL A 321 -37.02 34.26 22.00
C VAL A 321 -36.58 34.27 23.47
N LEU A 322 -35.59 33.48 23.86
CA LEU A 322 -35.09 33.44 25.24
C LEU A 322 -34.45 34.77 25.65
N VAL A 323 -33.62 35.38 24.80
CA VAL A 323 -33.03 36.71 25.05
C VAL A 323 -34.11 37.77 25.14
N ALA A 324 -35.09 37.76 24.24
CA ALA A 324 -36.21 38.72 24.26
C ALA A 324 -37.09 38.55 25.51
N ARG A 325 -37.34 37.31 25.98
CA ARG A 325 -38.04 37.07 27.25
C ARG A 325 -37.25 37.59 28.45
N ASN A 326 -35.93 37.35 28.47
CA ASN A 326 -35.08 37.81 29.57
C ASN A 326 -35.02 39.35 29.63
N GLN A 327 -34.88 40.01 28.48
CA GLN A 327 -34.94 41.47 28.39
C GLN A 327 -36.30 42.02 28.85
N ARG A 328 -37.41 41.36 28.50
CA ARG A 328 -38.75 41.76 28.97
C ARG A 328 -38.90 41.64 30.48
N ILE A 329 -38.43 40.54 31.09
CA ILE A 329 -38.48 40.35 32.55
C ILE A 329 -37.69 41.43 33.27
N VAL A 330 -36.46 41.72 32.81
CA VAL A 330 -35.63 42.80 33.37
C VAL A 330 -36.33 44.16 33.25
N SER A 331 -36.95 44.45 32.09
CA SER A 331 -37.67 45.73 31.93
C SER A 331 -38.89 45.85 32.85
N THR A 332 -39.63 44.77 33.13
CA THR A 332 -40.76 44.79 34.07
C THR A 332 -40.29 45.01 35.51
N GLU A 333 -39.23 44.32 35.96
CA GLU A 333 -38.63 44.55 37.28
C GLU A 333 -38.12 45.99 37.44
N THR A 334 -37.49 46.57 36.41
CA THR A 334 -37.06 47.97 36.47
C THR A 334 -38.22 48.97 36.51
N ILE A 335 -39.35 48.67 35.87
CA ILE A 335 -40.55 49.52 35.93
C ILE A 335 -41.20 49.41 37.32
N ASP A 336 -41.29 48.21 37.89
CA ASP A 336 -41.81 48.02 39.24
C ASP A 336 -40.90 48.65 40.30
N ALA A 337 -39.57 48.58 40.13
CA ALA A 337 -38.61 49.28 40.99
C ALA A 337 -38.69 50.81 40.86
N ALA A 338 -38.84 51.35 39.65
CA ALA A 338 -39.02 52.79 39.44
C ALA A 338 -40.37 53.30 39.98
N LYS A 339 -41.40 52.46 39.97
CA LYS A 339 -42.71 52.76 40.55
C LYS A 339 -42.68 52.70 42.09
N PHE A 340 -41.87 51.80 42.65
CA PHE A 340 -41.60 51.73 44.08
C PHE A 340 -40.85 52.98 44.58
N ASP A 341 -39.84 53.47 43.84
CA ASP A 341 -39.10 54.69 44.17
C ASP A 341 -39.95 55.98 44.08
N GLN A 342 -40.97 55.99 43.22
CA GLN A 342 -41.81 57.19 43.00
C GLN A 342 -42.89 57.39 44.07
N ASP A 343 -43.28 56.35 44.80
CA ASP A 343 -44.18 56.47 45.97
C ASP A 343 -43.44 56.94 47.24
N ASP A 344 -42.12 56.77 47.33
CA ASP A 344 -41.29 57.18 48.49
C ASP A 344 -40.71 58.61 48.40
N LEU A 345 -40.94 59.36 47.31
CA LEU A 345 -40.40 60.71 47.10
C LEU A 345 -41.34 61.86 47.50
N SER A 346 -42.40 61.58 48.26
CA SER A 346 -43.33 62.62 48.77
C SER A 346 -43.11 63.04 50.22
N GLU A 347 -42.05 62.59 50.89
CA GLU A 347 -41.74 63.07 52.24
C GLU A 347 -40.25 63.31 52.49
N ILE A 348 -39.97 64.56 52.88
CA ILE A 348 -38.93 65.02 53.80
C ILE A 348 -37.73 65.79 53.20
N SER A 349 -37.70 67.04 53.66
CA SER A 349 -36.67 68.08 53.58
C SER A 349 -35.36 67.73 54.31
N SER A 350 -34.27 68.26 53.75
CA SER A 350 -32.89 68.43 54.29
C SER A 350 -32.78 69.00 55.73
N PRO A 351 -31.59 69.14 56.37
CA PRO A 351 -30.21 68.91 55.86
C PRO A 351 -29.22 68.21 56.83
N ASP A 352 -28.05 67.81 56.28
CA ASP A 352 -26.69 68.24 56.69
C ASP A 352 -25.59 67.15 56.92
N LEU A 353 -24.40 67.50 56.40
CA LEU A 353 -23.02 67.13 56.77
C LEU A 353 -22.34 65.77 56.44
N THR A 354 -21.21 65.93 55.74
CA THR A 354 -19.88 65.24 55.77
C THR A 354 -19.55 64.07 54.83
N VAL A 355 -18.83 64.43 53.74
CA VAL A 355 -17.52 63.93 53.25
C VAL A 355 -17.03 62.56 53.80
N ASP A 356 -16.82 61.56 52.92
CA ASP A 356 -15.44 61.19 52.50
C ASP A 356 -15.35 60.27 51.26
N ARG A 357 -14.23 60.45 50.54
CA ARG A 357 -13.83 59.82 49.27
C ARG A 357 -13.22 58.43 49.50
N LYS A 358 -13.52 57.44 48.66
CA LYS A 358 -12.51 56.54 48.04
C LYS A 358 -13.08 55.67 46.92
N TYR A 359 -12.43 55.76 45.75
CA TYR A 359 -12.69 55.00 44.52
C TYR A 359 -12.22 53.54 44.62
N SER A 360 -12.83 52.66 43.81
CA SER A 360 -12.07 51.76 42.92
C SER A 360 -12.94 51.32 41.74
N THR A 361 -12.46 51.57 40.52
CA THR A 361 -12.95 51.05 39.25
C THR A 361 -12.01 49.96 38.81
N THR A 362 -12.50 48.80 38.32
CA THR A 362 -11.71 47.96 37.40
C THR A 362 -12.62 47.15 36.47
N THR A 363 -12.27 47.19 35.19
CA THR A 363 -12.82 46.44 34.05
C THR A 363 -11.73 45.52 33.44
N VAL A 364 -12.19 44.63 32.54
CA VAL A 364 -11.46 43.85 31.49
C VAL A 364 -10.81 42.55 32.02
N SER A 365 -10.77 41.38 31.35
CA SER A 365 -10.91 41.01 29.93
C SER A 365 -11.19 39.52 29.71
N GLU A 366 -11.63 39.23 28.48
CA GLU A 366 -11.72 37.95 27.75
C GLU A 366 -10.56 36.96 27.97
N THR A 367 -10.85 35.67 27.76
CA THR A 367 -9.86 34.74 27.22
C THR A 367 -10.49 33.74 26.26
N ILE A 368 -9.66 33.45 25.24
CA ILE A 368 -9.78 32.63 24.03
C ILE A 368 -10.07 31.15 24.32
#